data_AF-A0A498F3P0-F1
#
_entry.id   AF-A0A498F3P0-F1
#
_cell.length_a   1.000
_cell.length_b   1.000
_cell.length_c   1.000
_cell.angle_alpha   90.00
_cell.angle_beta   90.00
_cell.angle_gamma   90.00
#
_symmetry.space_group_name_H-M   'P 1'
#
loop_
_entity.id
_entity.type
_entity.pdbx_description
1 polymer ?
#
loop_
_entity_poly.entity_id
_entity_poly.type
_entity_poly.pdbx_seq_one_letter_code
_entity_poly.pdbx_strand_id
1 'polypeptide(L)'
;MTKPVSGLDAEQGLLGRVFKLKQHGTTARTETIAGITTFLTMVYIVFVNPQILGAAGMDTQAVFVTTCLIAAFGSIFMGLLANLPVALAPAMGLN
;
A
#
# COMPACT_ATOMS: atom_id res chain seq x y z
N MET A 1 35.30 7.11 25.63
CA MET A 1 34.39 8.28 25.62
C MET A 1 33.17 7.94 24.76
N THR A 2 32.23 7.21 25.33
CA THR A 2 30.93 6.89 24.72
C THR A 2 29.98 8.05 25.02
N LYS A 3 29.55 8.80 23.99
CA LYS A 3 28.54 9.85 24.16
C LYS A 3 27.26 9.24 24.73
N PRO A 4 26.57 9.90 25.66
CA PRO A 4 25.32 9.41 26.22
C PRO A 4 24.25 9.46 25.13
N VAL A 5 23.63 8.33 24.82
CA VAL A 5 22.43 8.25 23.97
C VAL A 5 21.24 8.64 24.85
N SER A 6 21.18 9.91 25.24
CA SER A 6 20.12 10.48 26.07
C SER A 6 19.55 11.70 25.36
N GLY A 7 18.39 11.54 24.70
CA GLY A 7 17.57 12.70 24.31
C GLY A 7 16.80 12.64 22.99
N LEU A 8 16.94 11.62 22.12
CA LEU A 8 16.32 11.62 20.77
C LEU A 8 15.31 10.49 20.50
N ASP A 9 14.94 9.72 21.53
CA ASP A 9 13.98 8.62 21.42
C ASP A 9 12.53 9.02 21.73
N ALA A 10 12.30 10.28 22.12
CA ALA A 10 10.97 10.79 22.45
C ALA A 10 10.10 11.14 21.22
N GLU A 11 10.65 11.18 20.01
CA GLU A 11 9.94 11.62 18.80
C GLU A 11 9.78 10.53 17.74
N GLN A 12 9.67 9.26 18.15
CA GLN A 12 9.22 8.21 17.24
C GLN A 12 7.73 7.98 17.47
N GLY A 13 6.89 8.68 16.69
CA GLY A 13 5.44 8.44 16.67
C GLY A 13 5.11 6.95 16.40
N LEU A 14 3.88 6.52 16.69
CA LEU A 14 3.44 5.11 16.58
C LEU A 14 3.88 4.42 15.28
N LEU A 15 3.81 5.13 14.15
CA LEU A 15 4.26 4.66 12.84
C LEU A 15 5.76 4.34 12.79
N GLY A 16 6.60 5.18 13.40
CA GLY A 16 8.04 4.97 13.52
C GLY A 16 8.38 3.67 14.24
N ARG A 17 7.59 3.31 15.26
CA ARG A 17 7.79 2.11 16.08
C ARG A 17 7.26 0.84 15.41
N VAL A 18 6.11 0.91 14.74
CA VAL A 18 5.48 -0.23 14.05
C VAL A 18 6.26 -0.61 12.78
N PHE A 19 6.61 0.38 11.95
CA PHE A 19 7.28 0.17 10.66
C PHE A 19 8.81 0.25 10.74
N LYS A 20 9.36 0.46 11.94
CA LYS A 20 10.81 0.53 12.21
C LYS A 20 11.53 1.52 11.29
N LEU A 21 10.93 2.69 11.04
CA LEU A 21 11.38 3.64 10.02
C LEU A 21 12.85 4.07 10.19
N LYS A 22 13.32 4.26 11.44
CA LYS A 22 14.74 4.56 11.72
C LYS A 22 15.68 3.42 11.34
N GLN A 23 15.28 2.15 11.51
CA GLN A 23 16.10 0.99 11.13
C GLN A 23 16.18 0.85 9.61
N HIS A 24 15.14 1.26 8.90
CA HIS A 24 15.11 1.31 7.43
C HIS A 24 15.67 2.63 6.86
N GLY A 25 16.15 3.56 7.68
CA GLY A 25 16.71 4.83 7.23
C GLY A 25 15.71 5.75 6.50
N THR A 26 14.41 5.58 6.74
CA THR A 26 13.32 6.29 6.05
C THR A 26 12.51 7.17 7.00
N THR A 27 11.63 8.01 6.46
CA THR A 27 10.74 8.90 7.21
C THR A 27 9.28 8.67 6.83
N ALA A 28 8.34 8.99 7.71
CA ALA A 28 6.91 8.86 7.42
C ALA A 28 6.49 9.65 6.17
N ARG A 29 7.13 10.80 5.92
CA ARG A 29 6.93 11.60 4.69
C ARG A 29 7.39 10.84 3.45
N THR A 30 8.59 10.25 3.49
CA THR A 30 9.14 9.45 2.39
C THR A 30 8.25 8.26 2.07
N GLU A 31 7.85 7.49 3.09
CA GLU A 31 6.98 6.33 2.93
C GLU A 31 5.60 6.70 2.38
N THR A 32 5.03 7.83 2.83
CA THR A 32 3.74 8.31 2.30
C THR A 32 3.84 8.65 0.81
N ILE A 33 4.90 9.34 0.40
CA ILE A 33 5.14 9.66 -1.02
C ILE A 33 5.36 8.38 -1.83
N ALA A 34 6.17 7.45 -1.33
CA ALA A 34 6.43 6.17 -1.99
C ALA A 34 5.13 5.35 -2.16
N GLY A 35 4.27 5.33 -1.16
CA GLY A 35 2.95 4.69 -1.22
C GLY A 35 2.03 5.34 -2.26
N ILE A 36 1.97 6.67 -2.31
CA ILE A 36 1.21 7.41 -3.33
C ILE A 36 1.75 7.12 -4.73
N THR A 37 3.07 7.16 -4.93
CA THR A 37 3.70 6.83 -6.22
C THR A 37 3.32 5.43 -6.66
N THR A 38 3.45 4.44 -5.77
CA THR A 38 3.09 3.04 -6.04
C THR A 38 1.61 2.91 -6.42
N PHE A 39 0.72 3.58 -5.67
CA PHE A 39 -0.71 3.61 -5.96
C PHE A 39 -0.99 4.15 -7.36
N LEU A 40 -0.40 5.31 -7.71
CA LEU A 40 -0.58 5.93 -9.01
C LEU A 40 -0.04 5.05 -10.15
N THR A 41 1.03 4.30 -9.92
CA THR A 41 1.56 3.34 -10.92
C THR A 41 0.59 2.19 -11.19
N MET A 42 -0.13 1.71 -10.16
CA MET A 42 -1.04 0.56 -10.30
C MET A 42 -2.51 0.93 -10.59
N VAL A 43 -2.89 2.20 -10.44
CA VAL A 43 -4.30 2.64 -10.49
C VAL A 43 -4.99 2.34 -11.81
N TYR A 44 -4.24 2.07 -12.88
CA TYR A 44 -4.79 1.64 -14.16
C TYR A 44 -5.68 0.39 -14.03
N ILE A 45 -5.40 -0.51 -13.07
CA ILE A 45 -6.16 -1.75 -12.83
C ILE A 45 -7.64 -1.45 -12.51
N VAL A 46 -7.89 -0.33 -11.84
CA VAL A 46 -9.23 0.11 -11.45
C VAL A 46 -10.10 0.41 -12.69
N PHE A 47 -9.50 0.81 -13.81
CA PHE A 47 -10.22 1.04 -15.08
C PHE A 47 -10.17 -0.18 -16.00
N VAL A 48 -9.05 -0.88 -16.03
CA VAL A 48 -8.82 -1.98 -16.96
C VAL A 48 -9.60 -3.25 -16.58
N ASN A 49 -9.74 -3.57 -15.29
CA ASN A 49 -10.51 -4.73 -14.84
C ASN A 49 -12.00 -4.64 -15.26
N PRO A 50 -12.73 -3.54 -14.96
CA PRO A 50 -14.11 -3.38 -15.42
C PRO A 50 -14.27 -3.44 -16.94
N GLN A 51 -13.33 -2.90 -17.71
CA GLN A 51 -13.41 -2.92 -19.17
C GLN A 51 -13.29 -4.35 -19.73
N ILE A 52 -12.36 -5.15 -19.19
CA ILE A 52 -12.16 -6.53 -19.66
C ILE A 52 -13.30 -7.44 -19.18
N LEU A 53 -13.67 -7.39 -17.91
CA LEU A 53 -14.75 -8.21 -17.34
C LEU A 53 -16.13 -7.77 -17.87
N GLY A 54 -16.30 -6.50 -18.18
CA GLY A 54 -17.48 -5.98 -18.87
C GLY A 54 -17.65 -6.57 -20.28
N ALA A 55 -16.55 -6.73 -21.03
CA ALA A 55 -16.59 -7.42 -22.32
C ALA A 55 -16.99 -8.91 -22.19
N ALA A 56 -16.78 -9.52 -21.02
CA ALA A 56 -17.24 -10.87 -20.69
C ALA A 56 -18.70 -10.92 -20.18
N GLY A 57 -19.42 -9.79 -20.17
CA GLY A 57 -20.83 -9.70 -19.75
C GLY A 57 -21.06 -9.45 -18.26
N MET A 58 -20.02 -9.11 -17.48
CA MET A 58 -20.18 -8.75 -16.06
C MET A 58 -20.57 -7.27 -15.89
N ASP A 59 -21.24 -6.98 -14.77
CA ASP A 59 -21.55 -5.60 -14.38
C ASP A 59 -20.26 -4.82 -14.07
N THR A 60 -20.00 -3.79 -14.88
CA THR A 60 -18.77 -2.99 -14.82
C THR A 60 -18.68 -2.19 -13.52
N GLN A 61 -19.80 -1.72 -12.99
CA GLN A 61 -19.84 -0.92 -11.76
C GLN A 61 -19.57 -1.81 -10.53
N ALA A 62 -20.16 -3.01 -10.49
CA ALA A 62 -19.91 -3.99 -9.45
C ALA A 62 -18.44 -4.45 -9.45
N VAL A 63 -17.86 -4.72 -10.62
CA VAL A 63 -16.44 -5.11 -10.76
C VAL A 63 -15.51 -3.97 -10.33
N PHE A 64 -15.83 -2.74 -10.70
CA PHE A 64 -15.06 -1.56 -10.28
C PHE A 64 -15.02 -1.43 -8.76
N VAL A 65 -16.19 -1.44 -8.11
CA VAL A 65 -16.28 -1.31 -6.65
C VAL A 65 -15.57 -2.47 -5.96
N THR A 66 -15.77 -3.70 -6.44
CA THR A 66 -15.11 -4.90 -5.91
C THR A 66 -13.59 -4.81 -6.03
N THR A 67 -13.08 -4.34 -7.18
CA THR A 67 -11.64 -4.15 -7.43
C THR A 67 -11.04 -3.15 -6.45
N CYS A 68 -11.70 -2.01 -6.26
CA CYS A 68 -11.28 -0.98 -5.31
C CYS A 68 -11.26 -1.51 -3.86
N LEU A 69 -12.31 -2.23 -3.45
CA LEU A 69 -12.41 -2.77 -2.10
C LEU A 69 -11.32 -3.82 -1.83
N ILE A 70 -11.15 -4.79 -2.73
CA ILE A 70 -10.13 -5.83 -2.58
C ILE A 70 -8.72 -5.22 -2.56
N ALA A 71 -8.45 -4.27 -3.46
CA ALA A 71 -7.14 -3.62 -3.51
C ALA A 71 -6.85 -2.81 -2.24
N ALA A 72 -7.84 -2.08 -1.74
CA ALA A 72 -7.71 -1.30 -0.50
C ALA A 72 -7.47 -2.23 0.70
N PHE A 73 -8.37 -3.19 0.93
CA PHE A 73 -8.24 -4.10 2.08
C PHE A 73 -6.99 -4.98 1.99
N GLY A 74 -6.67 -5.52 0.82
CA GLY A 74 -5.46 -6.33 0.61
C GLY A 74 -4.18 -5.55 0.89
N SER A 75 -4.08 -4.32 0.38
CA SER A 75 -2.91 -3.47 0.61
C SER A 75 -2.81 -3.01 2.07
N ILE A 76 -3.94 -2.72 2.72
CA ILE A 76 -3.99 -2.37 4.15
C ILE A 76 -3.54 -3.55 5.01
N PHE A 77 -4.02 -4.77 4.74
CA PHE A 77 -3.61 -5.95 5.50
C PHE A 77 -2.12 -6.28 5.31
N MET A 78 -1.58 -6.13 4.10
CA MET A 78 -0.15 -6.29 3.86
C MET A 78 0.68 -5.26 4.63
N GLY A 79 0.24 -3.99 4.64
CA GLY A 79 0.91 -2.94 5.40
C GLY A 79 0.84 -3.15 6.91
N LEU A 80 -0.35 -3.42 7.46
CA LEU A 80 -0.57 -3.46 8.91
C LEU A 80 -0.17 -4.79 9.57
N LEU A 81 -0.45 -5.93 8.92
CA LEU A 81 -0.21 -7.25 9.51
C LEU A 81 1.15 -7.82 9.09
N ALA A 82 1.47 -7.73 7.80
CA ALA A 82 2.71 -8.29 7.27
C ALA A 82 3.90 -7.31 7.38
N ASN A 83 3.65 -6.02 7.61
CA ASN A 83 4.67 -4.96 7.61
C ASN A 83 5.49 -4.98 6.31
N LEU A 84 4.81 -5.25 5.19
CA LEU A 84 5.39 -5.34 3.85
C LEU A 84 4.85 -4.20 2.97
N PRO A 85 5.71 -3.45 2.27
CA PRO A 85 5.31 -2.38 1.35
C PRO A 85 4.86 -2.96 0.00
N VAL A 86 3.82 -3.80 0.02
CA VAL A 86 3.27 -4.47 -1.17
C VAL A 86 1.84 -4.03 -1.40
N ALA A 87 1.57 -3.47 -2.57
CA ALA A 87 0.22 -3.16 -3.00
C ALA A 87 -0.39 -4.38 -3.70
N LEU A 88 -1.62 -4.71 -3.33
CA LEU A 88 -2.37 -5.84 -3.90
C LEU A 88 -3.52 -5.32 -4.76
N ALA A 89 -3.75 -5.97 -5.89
CA ALA A 89 -4.90 -5.75 -6.74
C ALA A 89 -5.35 -7.07 -7.37
N PRO A 90 -6.63 -7.21 -7.77
CA PRO A 90 -7.11 -8.41 -8.44
C PRO A 90 -6.40 -8.59 -9.78
N ALA A 91 -5.65 -9.69 -9.91
CA ALA A 91 -5.00 -10.06 -11.15
C ALA A 91 -6.04 -10.57 -12.16
N MET A 92 -5.94 -10.12 -13.40
CA MET A 92 -6.64 -10.77 -14.51
C MET A 92 -5.83 -11.98 -14.96
N GLY A 93 -6.51 -13.12 -15.13
CA GLY A 93 -5.86 -14.40 -15.42
C GLY A 93 -4.96 -14.30 -16.64
N LEU A 94 -3.74 -14.86 -16.53
CA LEU A 94 -2.85 -15.12 -17.65
C LEU A 94 -3.64 -15.89 -18.72
N ASN A 95 -3.87 -15.24 -19.86
CA ASN A 95 -4.36 -15.88 -21.09
C ASN A 95 -3.15 -16.19 -21.97
#